data_AF-A0A1F4FXS3-F1
#
_entry.id   AF-A0A1F4FXS3-F1
#
_cell.length_a   1.000
_cell.length_b   1.000
_cell.length_c   1.000
_cell.angle_alpha   90.00
_cell.angle_beta   90.00
_cell.angle_gamma   90.00
#
_symmetry.space_group_name_H-M   'P 1'
#
loop_
_entity.id
_entity.type
_entity.pdbx_description
1 polymer ?
#
loop_
_entity_poly.entity_id
_entity_poly.type
_entity_poly.pdbx_seq_one_letter_code
_entity_poly.pdbx_strand_id
1 'polypeptide(L)'
;MPDEPRAFTILIVEHNRFFRDALHEALQTRFIFPLLPRSASIQSALAKIDAMRPDMIFVDVNLPDGNGLELTRRLRAAGNDAVISILTHHDLPEYRQEATRSGADHLFVKGSTDIGEIYAAVESTLAARFRTRIVSEQAPYGDQVSALLSDTRLSVRTRPNGTSTWA
;
A
#
# COMPACT_ATOMS: atom_id res chain seq x y z
N MET A 1 -2.30 -23.96 13.23
CA MET A 1 -1.05 -23.19 13.40
C MET A 1 -1.39 -21.75 13.09
N PRO A 2 -1.13 -20.78 13.99
CA PRO A 2 -1.21 -19.37 13.57
C PRO A 2 -0.20 -19.16 12.43
N ASP A 3 -0.63 -18.49 11.36
CA ASP A 3 0.22 -18.19 10.20
C ASP A 3 1.49 -17.47 10.68
N GLU A 4 2.67 -18.00 10.32
CA GLU A 4 3.95 -17.38 10.62
C GLU A 4 3.97 -15.92 10.12
N PRO A 5 4.75 -15.02 10.76
CA PRO A 5 4.85 -13.64 10.30
C PRO A 5 5.43 -13.52 8.90
N ARG A 6 4.56 -13.49 7.88
CA ARG A 6 4.98 -13.15 6.52
C ARG A 6 5.26 -11.65 6.42
N ALA A 7 6.36 -11.31 5.77
CA ALA A 7 6.73 -9.93 5.50
C ALA A 7 5.65 -9.26 4.65
N PHE A 8 5.49 -7.94 4.83
CA PHE A 8 4.65 -7.14 3.95
C PHE A 8 5.20 -7.19 2.52
N THR A 9 4.33 -7.45 1.56
CA THR A 9 4.73 -7.67 0.17
C THR A 9 3.86 -6.87 -0.78
N ILE A 10 4.51 -6.27 -1.78
CA ILE A 10 3.86 -5.50 -2.83
C ILE A 10 4.08 -6.18 -4.18
N LEU A 11 3.02 -6.27 -4.98
CA LEU A 11 3.10 -6.65 -6.40
C LEU A 11 2.87 -5.42 -7.29
N ILE A 12 3.70 -5.26 -8.33
CA ILE A 12 3.51 -4.27 -9.39
C ILE A 12 3.15 -4.99 -10.68
N VAL A 13 1.99 -4.65 -11.26
CA VAL A 13 1.45 -5.17 -12.50
C VAL A 13 1.40 -4.04 -13.53
N GLU A 14 2.42 -3.99 -14.38
CA GLU A 14 2.64 -2.90 -15.32
C GLU A 14 3.36 -3.41 -16.57
N HIS A 15 2.82 -3.12 -17.75
CA HIS A 15 3.41 -3.58 -19.01
C HIS A 15 4.53 -2.64 -19.47
N ASN A 16 4.44 -1.34 -19.17
CA ASN A 16 5.48 -0.38 -19.47
C ASN A 16 6.69 -0.61 -18.57
N ARG A 17 7.73 -1.22 -19.13
CA ARG A 17 8.96 -1.55 -18.37
C ARG A 17 9.58 -0.34 -17.69
N PHE A 18 9.62 0.82 -18.35
CA PHE A 18 10.23 2.02 -17.78
C PHE A 18 9.51 2.47 -16.53
N PHE A 19 8.18 2.63 -16.60
CA PHE A 19 7.37 3.03 -15.44
C PHE A 19 7.44 2.00 -14.31
N ARG A 20 7.35 0.71 -14.67
CA ARG A 20 7.43 -0.40 -13.70
C ARG A 20 8.75 -0.40 -12.94
N ASP A 21 9.86 -0.23 -13.66
CA ASP A 21 11.20 -0.28 -13.09
C ASP A 21 11.45 0.97 -12.22
N ALA A 22 11.00 2.15 -12.67
CA ALA A 22 11.07 3.38 -11.89
C ALA A 22 10.24 3.33 -10.60
N LEU A 23 8.99 2.84 -10.65
CA LEU A 23 8.16 2.68 -9.46
C LEU A 23 8.77 1.65 -8.49
N HIS A 24 9.30 0.55 -9.01
CA HIS A 24 9.97 -0.45 -8.21
C HIS A 24 11.18 0.14 -7.48
N GLU A 25 12.05 0.86 -8.18
CA GLU A 25 13.23 1.52 -7.59
C GLU A 25 12.86 2.57 -6.54
N ALA A 26 11.84 3.38 -6.81
CA ALA A 26 11.32 4.36 -5.86
C ALA A 26 10.85 3.70 -4.56
N LEU A 27 10.07 2.62 -4.67
CA LEU A 27 9.59 1.86 -3.52
C LEU A 27 10.73 1.16 -2.75
N GLN A 28 11.70 0.56 -3.45
CA GLN A 28 12.86 -0.08 -2.80
C GLN A 28 13.76 0.93 -2.08
N THR A 29 13.91 2.13 -2.63
CA THR A 29 14.71 3.18 -2.01
C THR A 29 14.05 3.69 -0.73
N ARG A 30 12.72 3.80 -0.72
CA ARG A 30 11.96 4.31 0.42
C ARG A 30 11.71 3.27 1.51
N PHE A 31 11.55 2.01 1.15
CA PHE A 31 11.06 0.96 2.05
C PHE A 31 11.94 -0.29 2.09
N ILE A 32 12.04 -0.90 3.27
CA ILE A 32 12.91 -2.07 3.55
C ILE A 32 12.09 -3.37 3.65
N PHE A 33 11.08 -3.55 2.80
CA PHE A 33 10.31 -4.81 2.73
C PHE A 33 10.39 -5.42 1.32
N PRO A 34 10.17 -6.74 1.19
CA PRO A 34 10.30 -7.41 -0.10
C PRO A 34 9.24 -6.96 -1.11
N LEU A 35 9.70 -6.50 -2.27
CA LEU A 35 8.86 -6.39 -3.46
C LEU A 35 8.80 -7.75 -4.17
N LEU A 36 7.59 -8.17 -4.55
CA LEU A 36 7.41 -9.40 -5.30
C LEU A 36 7.92 -9.23 -6.74
N PRO A 37 8.24 -10.34 -7.44
CA PRO A 37 8.58 -10.28 -8.84
C PRO A 37 7.52 -9.54 -9.66
N ARG A 38 7.93 -8.44 -10.27
CA ARG A 38 7.16 -7.60 -11.20
C ARG A 38 6.39 -8.41 -12.25
N SER A 39 5.16 -8.03 -12.54
CA SER A 39 4.32 -8.62 -13.60
C SER A 39 4.09 -7.63 -14.73
N ALA A 40 4.05 -8.14 -15.97
CA ALA A 40 3.79 -7.35 -17.16
C ALA A 40 2.39 -7.59 -17.77
N SER A 41 1.63 -8.51 -17.18
CA SER A 41 0.35 -9.00 -17.71
C SER A 41 -0.56 -9.49 -16.58
N ILE A 42 -1.86 -9.57 -16.84
CA ILE A 42 -2.87 -10.13 -15.93
C ILE A 42 -2.55 -11.59 -15.62
N GLN A 43 -2.24 -12.40 -16.63
CA GLN A 43 -1.95 -13.82 -16.45
C GLN A 43 -0.76 -14.03 -15.48
N SER A 44 0.32 -13.27 -15.65
CA SER A 44 1.48 -13.36 -14.76
C SER A 44 1.21 -12.77 -13.36
N ALA A 45 0.28 -11.82 -13.24
CA ALA A 45 -0.16 -11.29 -11.96
C ALA A 45 -0.99 -12.31 -11.18
N LEU A 46 -1.98 -12.95 -11.80
CA LEU A 46 -2.85 -13.93 -11.14
C LEU A 46 -2.04 -15.09 -10.53
N ALA A 47 -1.12 -15.68 -11.29
CA ALA A 47 -0.25 -16.75 -10.79
C ALA A 47 0.54 -16.34 -9.53
N LYS A 48 0.93 -15.07 -9.44
CA LYS A 48 1.69 -14.53 -8.30
C LYS A 48 0.79 -14.15 -7.12
N ILE A 49 -0.40 -13.63 -7.40
CA ILE A 49 -1.39 -13.30 -6.38
C ILE A 49 -1.80 -14.58 -5.65
N ASP A 50 -2.09 -15.64 -6.38
CA ASP A 50 -2.48 -16.93 -5.81
C ASP A 50 -1.34 -17.57 -4.99
N ALA A 51 -0.11 -17.52 -5.53
CA ALA A 51 1.04 -18.15 -4.88
C ALA A 51 1.57 -17.37 -3.66
N MET A 52 1.53 -16.04 -3.68
CA MET A 52 2.25 -15.21 -2.72
C MET A 52 1.34 -14.34 -1.84
N ARG A 53 0.07 -14.17 -2.20
CA ARG A 53 -0.93 -13.37 -1.46
C ARG A 53 -0.38 -11.97 -1.07
N PRO A 54 -0.06 -11.10 -2.04
CA PRO A 54 0.46 -9.77 -1.77
C PRO A 54 -0.47 -8.97 -0.87
N ASP A 55 0.08 -8.11 -0.03
CA ASP A 55 -0.68 -7.20 0.82
C ASP A 55 -1.18 -5.97 0.08
N MET A 56 -0.44 -5.58 -0.95
CA MET A 56 -0.75 -4.45 -1.82
C MET A 56 -0.40 -4.78 -3.28
N ILE A 57 -1.25 -4.32 -4.20
CA ILE A 57 -1.10 -4.55 -5.63
C ILE A 57 -1.25 -3.22 -6.35
N PHE A 58 -0.22 -2.80 -7.08
CA PHE A 58 -0.32 -1.74 -8.06
C PHE A 58 -0.68 -2.35 -9.42
N VAL A 59 -1.74 -1.87 -10.06
CA VAL A 59 -2.26 -2.43 -11.30
C VAL A 59 -2.46 -1.34 -12.34
N ASP A 60 -1.78 -1.45 -13.48
CA ASP A 60 -2.07 -0.63 -14.65
C ASP A 60 -3.44 -0.95 -15.25
N VAL A 61 -4.16 0.07 -15.72
CA VAL A 61 -5.46 -0.12 -16.39
C VAL A 61 -5.30 -0.86 -17.72
N ASN A 62 -4.25 -0.60 -18.48
CA ASN A 62 -4.11 -1.04 -19.87
C ASN A 62 -3.03 -2.12 -19.98
N LEU A 63 -3.37 -3.37 -19.67
CA LEU A 63 -2.43 -4.49 -19.77
C LEU A 63 -2.55 -5.18 -21.16
N PRO A 64 -1.49 -5.83 -21.65
CA PRO A 64 -1.47 -6.44 -22.98
C PRO A 64 -2.51 -7.56 -23.15
N ASP A 65 -2.97 -8.16 -22.06
CA ASP A 65 -3.93 -9.26 -22.01
C ASP A 65 -5.26 -8.88 -21.34
N GLY A 66 -5.51 -7.57 -21.12
CA GLY A 66 -6.82 -7.09 -20.69
C GLY A 66 -6.81 -5.81 -19.86
N ASN A 67 -7.93 -5.57 -19.18
CA ASN A 67 -8.15 -4.36 -18.40
C ASN A 67 -7.88 -4.60 -16.90
N GLY A 68 -7.03 -3.78 -16.30
CA GLY A 68 -6.69 -3.84 -14.87
C GLY A 68 -7.88 -3.63 -13.93
N LEU A 69 -8.87 -2.81 -14.31
CA LEU A 69 -10.11 -2.63 -13.54
C LEU A 69 -10.95 -3.90 -13.50
N GLU A 70 -10.94 -4.66 -14.60
CA GLU A 70 -11.61 -5.95 -14.67
C GLU A 70 -10.90 -7.01 -13.83
N LEU A 71 -9.56 -7.01 -13.83
CA LEU A 71 -8.76 -7.80 -12.89
C LEU A 71 -9.13 -7.45 -11.44
N THR A 72 -9.20 -6.17 -11.09
CA THR A 72 -9.58 -5.72 -9.74
C THR A 72 -10.96 -6.24 -9.34
N ARG A 73 -11.97 -6.13 -10.22
CA ARG A 73 -13.32 -6.68 -9.96
C ARG A 73 -13.28 -8.17 -9.67
N ARG A 74 -12.52 -8.94 -10.45
CA ARG A 74 -12.39 -10.39 -10.27
C ARG A 74 -11.71 -10.75 -8.95
N LEU A 75 -10.65 -10.03 -8.59
CA LEU A 75 -9.96 -10.22 -7.32
C LEU A 75 -10.90 -9.95 -6.13
N ARG A 76 -11.65 -8.84 -6.17
CA ARG A 76 -12.64 -8.51 -5.13
C ARG A 76 -13.77 -9.54 -5.04
N ALA A 77 -14.30 -9.96 -6.18
CA ALA A 77 -15.34 -11.02 -6.22
C ALA A 77 -14.83 -12.36 -5.66
N ALA A 78 -13.54 -12.63 -5.77
CA ALA A 78 -12.88 -13.80 -5.19
C ALA A 78 -12.49 -13.62 -3.70
N GLY A 79 -12.86 -12.50 -3.07
CA GLY A 79 -12.57 -12.23 -1.66
C GLY A 79 -11.13 -11.78 -1.38
N ASN A 80 -10.38 -11.33 -2.40
CA ASN A 80 -9.04 -10.80 -2.19
C ASN A 80 -9.10 -9.49 -1.39
N ASP A 81 -8.33 -9.44 -0.30
CA ASP A 81 -8.31 -8.35 0.67
C ASP A 81 -7.06 -7.45 0.55
N ALA A 82 -6.23 -7.66 -0.49
CA ALA A 82 -5.07 -6.80 -0.73
C ALA A 82 -5.52 -5.35 -0.99
N VAL A 83 -4.68 -4.38 -0.64
CA VAL A 83 -4.91 -3.00 -1.07
C VAL A 83 -4.60 -2.89 -2.56
N ILE A 84 -5.57 -2.52 -3.38
CA ILE A 84 -5.42 -2.46 -4.84
C ILE A 84 -5.41 -0.99 -5.28
N SER A 85 -4.28 -0.58 -5.85
CA SER A 85 -4.02 0.76 -6.37
C SER A 85 -3.96 0.76 -7.88
N ILE A 86 -4.87 1.49 -8.52
CA ILE A 86 -4.89 1.64 -9.98
C ILE A 86 -3.84 2.66 -10.43
N LEU A 87 -3.09 2.32 -11.47
CA LEU A 87 -2.18 3.19 -12.18
C LEU A 87 -2.78 3.49 -13.56
N THR A 88 -2.89 4.75 -13.94
CA THR A 88 -3.49 5.12 -15.24
C THR A 88 -2.83 6.36 -15.83
N HIS A 89 -2.81 6.48 -17.15
CA HIS A 89 -2.46 7.75 -17.82
C HIS A 89 -3.67 8.70 -17.97
N HIS A 90 -4.87 8.25 -17.62
CA HIS A 90 -6.10 9.01 -17.79
C HIS A 90 -6.52 9.71 -16.49
N ASP A 91 -6.72 11.02 -16.55
CA ASP A 91 -7.19 11.84 -15.41
C ASP A 91 -8.65 12.32 -15.60
N LEU A 92 -9.46 11.56 -16.33
CA LEU A 92 -10.88 11.93 -16.49
C LEU A 92 -11.69 11.47 -15.25
N PRO A 93 -12.68 12.25 -14.80
CA PRO A 93 -13.55 11.88 -13.67
C PRO A 93 -14.22 10.51 -13.80
N GLU A 94 -14.50 10.09 -15.03
CA GLU A 94 -15.08 8.78 -15.35
C GLU A 94 -14.17 7.63 -14.88
N TYR A 95 -12.86 7.71 -15.11
CA TYR A 95 -11.92 6.67 -14.67
C TYR A 95 -11.83 6.56 -13.15
N ARG A 96 -11.98 7.69 -12.42
CA ARG A 96 -12.05 7.65 -10.96
C ARG A 96 -13.30 6.90 -10.50
N GLN A 97 -14.45 7.18 -11.10
CA GLN A 97 -15.67 6.45 -10.79
C GLN A 97 -15.56 4.96 -11.13
N GLU A 98 -14.98 4.62 -12.28
CA GLU A 98 -14.78 3.23 -12.67
C GLU A 98 -13.80 2.49 -11.75
N ALA A 99 -12.72 3.14 -11.32
CA ALA A 99 -11.80 2.57 -10.34
C ALA A 99 -12.50 2.29 -9.00
N THR A 100 -13.28 3.24 -8.48
CA THR A 100 -14.09 3.00 -7.27
C THR A 100 -15.08 1.85 -7.47
N ARG A 101 -15.80 1.82 -8.59
CA ARG A 101 -16.75 0.73 -8.91
C ARG A 101 -16.06 -0.63 -9.07
N SER A 102 -14.79 -0.65 -9.45
CA SER A 102 -14.02 -1.89 -9.52
C SER A 102 -13.66 -2.47 -8.15
N GLY A 103 -13.75 -1.65 -7.09
CA GLY A 103 -13.31 -1.98 -5.75
C GLY A 103 -11.82 -1.68 -5.49
N ALA A 104 -11.23 -0.79 -6.28
CA ALA A 104 -9.88 -0.27 -6.00
C ALA A 104 -9.90 0.68 -4.80
N ASP A 105 -8.83 0.66 -4.01
CA ASP A 105 -8.66 1.53 -2.84
C ASP A 105 -8.06 2.89 -3.23
N HIS A 106 -7.23 2.90 -4.26
CA HIS A 106 -6.53 4.09 -4.74
C HIS A 106 -6.52 4.17 -6.26
N LEU A 107 -6.42 5.39 -6.79
CA LEU A 107 -6.11 5.66 -8.19
C LEU A 107 -5.02 6.73 -8.26
N PHE A 108 -3.96 6.41 -9.00
CA PHE A 108 -2.83 7.29 -9.25
C PHE A 108 -2.69 7.54 -10.75
N VAL A 109 -2.53 8.81 -11.11
CA VAL A 109 -2.35 9.25 -12.49
C VAL A 109 -0.86 9.35 -12.78
N LYS A 110 -0.39 8.50 -13.68
CA LYS A 110 1.00 8.43 -14.12
C LYS A 110 1.44 9.75 -14.73
N GLY A 111 2.47 10.36 -14.15
CA GLY A 111 3.04 11.63 -14.58
C GLY A 111 2.41 12.87 -13.93
N SER A 112 1.31 12.72 -13.17
CA SER A 112 0.67 13.83 -12.45
C SER A 112 0.58 13.60 -10.95
N THR A 113 0.46 12.35 -10.50
CA THR A 113 0.53 11.98 -9.08
C THR A 113 1.96 12.17 -8.56
N ASP A 114 2.08 12.85 -7.42
CA ASP A 114 3.35 12.95 -6.72
C ASP A 114 3.73 11.59 -6.08
N ILE A 115 5.02 11.24 -6.15
CA ILE A 115 5.47 9.96 -5.59
C ILE A 115 5.23 9.86 -4.08
N GLY A 116 5.19 10.99 -3.36
CA GLY A 116 4.84 11.06 -1.95
C GLY A 116 3.43 10.58 -1.64
N GLU A 117 2.47 10.75 -2.56
CA GLU A 117 1.12 10.19 -2.41
C GLU A 117 1.13 8.66 -2.46
N ILE A 118 1.95 8.08 -3.35
CA ILE A 118 2.14 6.63 -3.41
C ILE A 118 2.81 6.12 -2.14
N TYR A 119 3.82 6.82 -1.62
CA TYR A 119 4.45 6.48 -0.35
C TYR A 119 3.47 6.52 0.81
N ALA A 120 2.63 7.56 0.90
CA ALA A 120 1.62 7.67 1.94
C ALA A 120 0.60 6.51 1.91
N ALA A 121 0.19 6.07 0.71
CA ALA A 121 -0.70 4.92 0.56
C ALA A 121 -0.04 3.61 1.04
N VAL A 122 1.24 3.41 0.71
CA VAL A 122 2.02 2.25 1.19
C VAL A 122 2.17 2.28 2.71
N GLU A 123 2.53 3.42 3.30
CA GLU A 123 2.68 3.62 4.75
C GLU A 123 1.36 3.36 5.50
N SER A 124 0.24 3.89 4.99
CA SER A 124 -1.09 3.66 5.54
C SER A 124 -1.46 2.17 5.52
N THR A 125 -1.16 1.49 4.41
CA THR A 125 -1.44 0.06 4.23
C THR A 125 -0.62 -0.79 5.19
N LEU A 126 0.68 -0.49 5.33
CA LEU A 126 1.56 -1.13 6.30
C LEU A 126 1.02 -0.98 7.72
N ALA A 127 0.72 0.26 8.14
CA ALA A 127 0.21 0.55 9.47
C ALA A 127 -1.10 -0.20 9.76
N ALA A 128 -2.01 -0.29 8.78
CA ALA A 128 -3.25 -1.04 8.91
C ALA A 128 -3.00 -2.55 9.12
N ARG A 129 -2.11 -3.15 8.32
CA ARG A 129 -1.76 -4.57 8.45
C ARG A 129 -1.10 -4.90 9.79
N PHE A 130 -0.21 -4.04 10.30
CA PHE A 130 0.38 -4.21 11.63
C PHE A 130 -0.64 -4.06 12.76
N ARG A 131 -1.58 -3.09 12.67
CA ARG A 131 -2.65 -2.92 13.67
C ARG A 131 -3.55 -4.16 13.76
N THR A 132 -4.02 -4.67 12.62
CA THR A 132 -4.88 -5.87 12.60
C THR A 132 -4.18 -7.07 13.24
N ARG A 133 -2.86 -7.17 13.05
CA ARG A 133 -2.06 -8.25 13.64
C ARG A 133 -1.94 -8.15 15.16
N ILE A 134 -1.57 -6.97 15.69
CA ILE A 134 -1.45 -6.77 17.14
C ILE A 134 -2.78 -7.06 17.85
N VAL A 135 -3.91 -6.61 17.28
CA VAL A 135 -5.23 -6.87 17.85
C VAL A 135 -5.57 -8.37 17.83
N SER A 136 -5.17 -9.11 16.79
CA SER A 136 -5.37 -10.56 16.73
C SER A 136 -4.48 -11.37 17.69
N GLU A 137 -3.30 -10.85 18.05
CA GLU A 137 -2.32 -11.53 18.91
C GLU A 137 -2.47 -11.15 20.41
N GLN A 138 -3.17 -10.06 20.78
CA GLN A 138 -3.29 -9.56 22.17
C GLN A 138 -4.57 -9.95 22.92
N ALA A 139 -5.21 -11.07 22.57
CA ALA A 139 -6.48 -11.49 23.18
C ALA A 139 -6.47 -11.86 24.69
N PRO A 140 -5.41 -11.66 25.50
CA PRO A 140 -5.60 -11.61 26.95
C PRO A 140 -4.86 -10.49 27.71
N TYR A 141 -4.48 -9.37 27.09
CA TYR A 141 -3.74 -8.30 27.80
C TYR A 141 -4.27 -6.88 27.52
N GLY A 142 -5.58 -6.72 27.53
CA GLY A 142 -6.29 -5.49 27.13
C GLY A 142 -6.08 -4.26 28.03
N ASP A 143 -5.71 -4.43 29.29
CA ASP A 143 -5.75 -3.29 30.23
C ASP A 143 -4.44 -2.49 30.33
N GLN A 144 -3.30 -3.06 29.97
CA GLN A 144 -1.99 -2.39 30.16
C GLN A 144 -1.52 -1.59 28.94
N VAL A 145 -2.01 -1.90 27.73
CA VAL A 145 -1.62 -1.19 26.50
C VAL A 145 -2.30 0.17 26.39
N SER A 146 -3.52 0.32 26.95
CA SER A 146 -4.23 1.60 26.96
C SER A 146 -3.47 2.68 27.76
N ALA A 147 -2.72 2.29 28.80
CA ALA A 147 -1.90 3.20 29.60
C ALA A 147 -0.62 3.65 28.85
N LEU A 148 -0.06 2.79 28.00
CA LEU A 148 1.15 3.10 27.24
C LEU A 148 0.87 4.00 26.01
N LEU A 149 -0.32 3.88 25.42
CA LEU A 149 -0.73 4.71 24.28
C LEU A 149 -1.30 6.08 24.68
N SER A 150 -1.73 6.27 25.94
CA SER A 150 -2.12 7.58 26.45
C SER A 150 -0.94 8.54 26.69
N ASP A 151 0.29 8.02 26.76
CA ASP A 151 1.48 8.80 27.13
C ASP A 151 2.24 9.41 25.94
N THR A 152 1.77 9.20 24.71
CA THR A 152 2.35 9.88 23.55
C THR A 152 1.74 11.28 23.37
N ARG A 153 1.88 12.15 24.37
CA ARG A 153 1.72 13.60 24.17
C ARG A 153 2.92 14.14 23.40
N LEU A 154 2.79 14.18 22.08
CA LEU A 154 3.58 15.06 21.24
C LEU A 154 3.25 16.52 21.64
N SER A 155 4.08 17.14 22.49
CA SER A 155 4.05 18.59 22.67
C SER A 155 5.16 19.22 21.81
N VAL A 156 4.74 19.87 20.73
CA VAL A 156 5.56 20.73 19.87
C VAL A 156 6.26 21.78 20.71
N ARG A 157 7.58 21.86 20.57
CA ARG A 157 8.44 22.80 21.30
C ARG A 157 8.57 24.08 20.47
N THR A 158 7.96 25.18 20.90
CA THR A 158 8.32 26.52 20.43
C THR A 158 9.20 27.19 21.47
N ARG A 159 10.42 27.59 21.07
CA ARG A 159 11.24 28.50 21.87
C ARG A 159 10.92 29.93 21.46
N PRO A 160 10.70 30.81 22.44
CA PRO A 160 11.31 32.11 22.33
C PRO A 160 12.07 32.48 23.61
N ASN A 161 13.33 32.87 23.40
CA ASN A 161 13.98 33.99 24.07
C ASN A 161 14.56 33.73 25.47
N GLY A 162 15.89 33.78 25.53
CA GLY A 162 16.56 34.71 26.44
C GLY A 162 16.82 34.23 27.86
N THR A 163 18.10 34.25 28.21
CA THR A 163 18.68 34.40 29.55
C THR A 163 18.69 33.20 30.52
N SER A 164 19.90 32.63 30.59
CA SER A 164 20.77 32.61 31.78
C SER A 164 20.55 31.59 32.92
N THR A 165 21.64 30.84 33.13
CA THR A 165 22.42 30.64 34.38
C THR A 165 22.29 29.37 35.26
N TRP A 166 23.49 28.83 35.56
CA TRP A 166 24.02 27.91 36.61
C TRP A 166 23.45 26.47 36.67
N ALA A 167 24.22 25.42 36.94
CA ALA A 167 25.56 25.25 37.53
C ALA A 167 26.40 24.22 36.77
#